data_AF-A0A8B9HLW1-F1
#
_entry.id   AF-A0A8B9HLW1-F1
#
_cell.length_a   1.000
_cell.length_b   1.000
_cell.length_c   1.000
_cell.angle_alpha   90.00
_cell.angle_beta   90.00
_cell.angle_gamma   90.00
#
_symmetry.space_group_name_H-M   'P 1'
#
loop_
_entity.id
_entity.type
_entity.pdbx_description
1 polymer ?
#
loop_
_entity_poly.entity_id
_entity_poly.type
_entity_poly.pdbx_seq_one_letter_code
_entity_poly.pdbx_strand_id
1 'polypeptide(L)'
;MSVVFGGLFLAVLASAVCLCGSQSLRDVQWLPCPFVDESISLNEEGHRETKYHHKNGVLQFGVLGDRPINPDVVTFLVITSKVDMRRYVEGNVDMLQCEIRRYSTGGIVMRWPGLGAQEHDIWFTCTFTHTEGQFITTTFLRHTPAQEANQDWIQISDREHLTTSAAMVILTRTPKVVVGLMKDLTLSCQFAVDHKQANMTVEWRLQRRGERTKLFSYFTRTGKSEGSGVSVKAIGVGDASLKLSHTTYASEGTYVCSVLVPPLYGSHDIQLNIQEAPRVSVNVGSSLSLTLGMDQKVMCDAEGYYPLDVNIEWLREPVGSSFLPEILKNVLYSSHRHNKDGTFSLSAFFMLKPGLEDSGYKYTCRVTHQALLTPIRKSFTLTVSEQDSTLWYITVVGFILVMIILLFWLIPQLIAAKKRSERKVRNITLLKL
;
A
#
# COMPACT_ATOMS: atom_id res chain seq x y z
N MET A 1 36.26 33.90 61.24
CA MET A 1 36.14 35.08 60.37
C MET A 1 36.10 34.55 58.94
N SER A 2 34.91 34.25 58.40
CA SER A 2 34.05 35.22 57.66
C SER A 2 34.86 35.82 56.50
N VAL A 3 34.57 35.54 55.23
CA VAL A 3 33.44 36.11 54.50
C VAL A 3 32.91 35.16 53.40
N VAL A 4 31.58 35.15 53.29
CA VAL A 4 30.73 34.51 52.27
C VAL A 4 30.62 35.43 51.05
N PHE A 5 30.74 34.88 49.84
CA PHE A 5 30.04 35.30 48.60
C PHE A 5 30.07 34.06 47.69
N GLY A 6 28.98 33.39 47.32
CA GLY A 6 27.65 33.92 47.01
C GLY A 6 27.51 34.00 45.49
N GLY A 7 27.11 32.87 44.89
CA GLY A 7 26.69 32.61 43.50
C GLY A 7 26.90 33.66 42.41
N LEU A 8 27.58 33.26 41.33
CA LEU A 8 27.38 33.87 40.01
C LEU A 8 27.74 32.87 38.88
N PHE A 9 26.69 32.43 38.17
CA PHE A 9 26.69 32.02 36.75
C PHE A 9 27.33 30.68 36.33
N LEU A 10 26.63 29.59 36.65
CA LEU A 10 26.49 28.41 35.79
C LEU A 10 25.50 28.76 34.66
N ALA A 11 25.98 29.30 33.53
CA ALA A 11 25.14 29.48 32.32
C ALA A 11 25.97 29.76 31.05
N VAL A 12 26.92 28.90 30.68
CA VAL A 12 27.53 28.95 29.34
C VAL A 12 27.81 27.53 28.85
N LEU A 13 26.77 26.74 28.56
CA LEU A 13 26.86 25.49 27.77
C LEU A 13 25.44 25.10 27.30
N ALA A 14 24.77 25.97 26.54
CA ALA A 14 23.49 25.65 25.89
C ALA A 14 23.20 26.60 24.72
N SER A 15 24.06 26.62 23.70
CA SER A 15 23.74 27.30 22.43
C SER A 15 24.50 26.68 21.26
N ALA A 16 24.20 25.41 21.00
CA ALA A 16 24.41 24.79 19.68
C ALA A 16 23.47 23.58 19.52
N VAL A 17 22.19 23.74 19.91
CA VAL A 17 21.15 22.97 19.24
C VAL A 17 20.98 23.66 17.90
N CYS A 18 21.56 23.08 16.84
CA CYS A 18 21.16 23.36 15.47
C CYS A 18 19.66 23.11 15.38
N LEU A 19 18.87 24.16 15.57
CA LEU A 19 17.52 24.24 15.05
C LEU A 19 17.69 24.18 13.52
N CYS A 20 17.62 22.98 12.94
CA CYS A 20 17.19 22.84 11.55
C CYS A 20 15.75 23.36 11.50
N GLY A 21 15.61 24.68 11.40
CA GLY A 21 14.33 25.30 11.08
C GLY A 21 13.96 24.81 9.69
N SER A 22 12.90 24.01 9.58
CA SER A 22 12.37 23.56 8.31
C SER A 22 11.92 24.79 7.52
N GLN A 23 12.67 25.17 6.48
CA GLN A 23 12.34 26.33 5.66
C GLN A 23 11.32 25.91 4.58
N SER A 24 10.26 26.69 4.42
CA SER A 24 9.35 26.49 3.29
C SER A 24 10.00 27.04 2.02
N LEU A 25 9.61 26.55 0.84
CA LEU A 25 10.06 27.10 -0.44
C LEU A 25 9.80 28.62 -0.57
N ARG A 26 8.84 29.16 0.19
CA ARG A 26 8.55 30.60 0.24
C ARG A 26 9.64 31.43 0.91
N ASP A 27 10.41 30.81 1.80
CA ASP A 27 11.44 31.45 2.62
C ASP A 27 12.83 31.33 1.98
N VAL A 28 12.96 30.47 0.96
CA VAL A 28 14.23 30.17 0.30
C VAL A 28 14.36 30.95 -1.01
N GLN A 29 15.54 31.52 -1.23
CA GLN A 29 15.86 32.28 -2.45
C GLN A 29 16.28 31.40 -3.62
N TRP A 30 16.78 30.20 -3.37
CA TRP A 30 17.21 29.26 -4.41
C TRP A 30 17.28 27.82 -3.90
N LEU A 31 17.22 26.85 -4.81
CA LEU A 31 17.49 25.46 -4.49
C LEU A 31 18.23 24.73 -5.63
N PRO A 32 18.99 23.68 -5.32
CA PRO A 32 19.56 22.82 -6.34
C PRO A 32 18.44 22.11 -7.11
N CYS A 33 18.51 22.15 -8.44
CA CYS A 33 17.53 21.50 -9.30
C CYS A 33 18.23 21.04 -10.58
N PRO A 34 18.53 19.73 -10.73
CA PRO A 34 19.19 19.20 -11.92
C PRO A 34 18.39 19.55 -13.17
N PHE A 35 19.11 19.83 -14.24
CA PHE A 35 18.53 20.18 -15.52
C PHE A 35 18.81 19.07 -16.54
N VAL A 36 17.77 18.59 -17.21
CA VAL A 36 17.87 17.66 -18.33
C VAL A 36 17.50 18.40 -19.61
N ASP A 37 18.50 18.71 -20.41
CA ASP A 37 18.29 19.19 -21.79
C ASP A 37 18.05 17.98 -22.69
N GLU A 38 17.31 18.17 -23.77
CA GLU A 38 17.14 17.15 -24.81
C GLU A 38 17.79 17.65 -26.10
N SER A 39 18.09 16.76 -27.05
CA SER A 39 18.49 17.18 -28.39
C SER A 39 18.00 16.13 -29.36
N ILE A 40 17.27 16.55 -30.38
CA ILE A 40 16.69 15.65 -31.37
C ILE A 40 17.61 15.65 -32.59
N SER A 41 18.14 14.48 -32.94
CA SER A 41 18.93 14.26 -34.15
C SER A 41 18.29 13.17 -35.01
N LEU A 42 18.42 13.26 -36.33
CA LEU A 42 18.07 12.14 -37.21
C LEU A 42 19.24 11.15 -37.21
N ASN A 43 18.94 9.87 -37.04
CA ASN A 43 19.93 8.82 -37.21
C ASN A 43 20.16 8.50 -38.70
N GLU A 44 21.12 7.63 -38.99
CA GLU A 44 21.47 7.27 -40.38
C GLU A 44 20.31 6.61 -41.15
N GLU A 45 19.32 6.08 -40.44
CA GLU A 45 18.10 5.45 -40.99
C GLU A 45 16.92 6.44 -41.15
N GLY A 46 17.12 7.71 -40.81
CA GLY A 46 16.10 8.76 -40.88
C GLY A 46 15.09 8.75 -39.72
N HIS A 47 15.32 7.94 -38.69
CA HIS A 47 14.54 7.95 -37.46
C HIS A 47 15.01 9.08 -36.52
N ARG A 48 14.06 9.70 -35.81
CA ARG A 48 14.35 10.75 -34.82
C ARG A 48 14.86 10.10 -33.54
N GLU A 49 16.12 10.35 -33.19
CA GLU A 49 16.72 9.99 -31.91
C GLU A 49 16.75 11.20 -30.97
N THR A 50 16.39 10.97 -29.70
CA THR A 50 16.46 11.98 -28.65
C THR A 50 17.63 11.65 -27.72
N LYS A 51 18.60 12.56 -27.60
CA LYS A 51 19.70 12.45 -26.63
C LYS A 51 19.41 13.35 -25.43
N TYR A 52 19.64 12.83 -24.23
CA TYR A 52 19.43 13.55 -22.97
C TYR A 52 20.77 14.01 -22.39
N HIS A 53 20.89 15.30 -22.10
CA HIS A 53 22.09 15.91 -21.51
C HIS A 53 21.76 16.35 -20.09
N HIS A 54 22.38 15.68 -19.12
CA HIS A 54 22.18 15.98 -17.70
C HIS A 54 23.18 17.04 -17.25
N LYS A 55 22.67 18.10 -16.63
CA LYS A 55 23.43 19.26 -16.17
C LYS A 55 23.07 19.58 -14.73
N ASN A 56 24.04 20.11 -14.00
CA ASN A 56 23.77 20.70 -12.70
C ASN A 56 23.06 22.03 -12.91
N GLY A 57 21.93 22.22 -12.23
CA GLY A 57 21.12 23.41 -12.33
C GLY A 57 20.75 23.96 -10.96
N VAL A 58 20.47 25.26 -10.93
CA VAL A 58 19.94 25.96 -9.77
C VAL A 58 18.65 26.67 -10.18
N LEU A 59 17.60 26.49 -9.38
CA LEU A 59 16.38 27.28 -9.48
C LEU A 59 16.50 28.45 -8.50
N GLN A 60 16.52 29.68 -9.00
CA GLN A 60 16.68 30.90 -8.21
C GLN A 60 15.41 31.75 -8.34
N PHE A 61 14.88 32.26 -7.23
CA PHE A 61 13.75 33.17 -7.21
C PHE A 61 14.23 34.59 -6.98
N GLY A 62 13.90 35.51 -7.89
CA GLY A 62 14.42 36.87 -7.82
C GLY A 62 13.73 37.85 -8.76
N VAL A 63 14.42 38.96 -9.03
CA VAL A 63 13.99 40.01 -9.95
C VAL A 63 14.88 40.03 -11.20
N LEU A 64 14.37 40.64 -12.27
CA LEU A 64 15.11 40.76 -13.52
C LEU A 64 16.45 41.48 -13.29
N GLY A 65 17.54 40.84 -13.69
CA GLY A 65 18.91 41.39 -13.57
C GLY A 65 19.69 40.89 -12.36
N ASP A 66 19.09 40.06 -11.50
CA ASP A 66 19.82 39.39 -10.42
C ASP A 66 20.95 38.52 -10.97
N ARG A 67 22.08 38.49 -10.25
CA ARG A 67 23.23 37.66 -10.61
C ARG A 67 23.00 36.20 -10.19
N PRO A 68 23.57 35.23 -10.92
CA PRO A 68 23.52 33.84 -10.50
C PRO A 68 24.23 33.67 -9.16
N ILE A 69 23.60 32.92 -8.26
CA ILE A 69 24.20 32.59 -6.95
C ILE A 69 25.42 31.68 -7.12
N ASN A 70 25.37 30.78 -8.10
CA ASN A 70 26.51 29.96 -8.49
C ASN A 70 26.79 30.14 -10.00
N PRO A 71 27.91 30.77 -10.38
CA PRO A 71 28.23 31.06 -11.78
C PRO A 71 28.74 29.83 -12.57
N ASP A 72 29.05 28.73 -11.90
CA ASP A 72 29.61 27.52 -12.54
C ASP A 72 28.55 26.53 -13.03
N VAL A 73 27.26 26.80 -12.79
CA VAL A 73 26.14 25.93 -13.12
C VAL A 73 25.03 26.70 -13.83
N VAL A 74 24.14 25.99 -14.52
CA VAL A 74 22.99 26.59 -15.20
C VAL A 74 22.05 27.19 -14.16
N THR A 75 21.70 28.46 -14.33
CA THR A 75 20.80 29.14 -13.40
C THR A 75 19.49 29.47 -14.09
N PHE A 76 18.38 28.99 -13.51
CA PHE A 76 17.01 29.36 -13.89
C PHE A 76 16.50 30.42 -12.92
N LEU A 77 16.62 31.69 -13.29
CA LEU A 77 16.10 32.81 -12.52
C LEU A 77 14.60 32.96 -12.79
N VAL A 78 13.77 32.50 -11.85
CA VAL A 78 12.32 32.64 -11.90
C VAL A 78 11.93 34.02 -11.41
N ILE A 79 11.53 34.87 -12.34
CA ILE A 79 10.98 36.21 -12.06
C ILE A 79 9.49 36.12 -11.72
N THR A 80 9.00 37.11 -10.99
CA THR A 80 7.60 37.19 -10.58
C THR A 80 6.65 37.20 -11.78
N SER A 81 5.64 36.33 -11.76
CA SER A 81 4.53 36.31 -12.71
C SER A 81 3.19 36.28 -11.96
N LYS A 82 2.06 36.27 -12.69
CA LYS A 82 0.73 36.09 -12.07
C LYS A 82 0.56 34.71 -11.43
N VAL A 83 1.38 33.72 -11.82
CA VAL A 83 1.42 32.39 -11.22
C VAL A 83 2.68 32.27 -10.38
N ASP A 84 2.51 32.37 -9.06
CA ASP A 84 3.60 32.10 -8.13
C ASP A 84 3.65 30.60 -7.81
N MET A 85 4.59 29.89 -8.45
CA MET A 85 4.77 28.45 -8.26
C MET A 85 5.03 28.05 -6.80
N ARG A 86 5.62 28.92 -5.98
CA ARG A 86 5.90 28.66 -4.56
C ARG A 86 4.62 28.50 -3.71
N ARG A 87 3.46 28.90 -4.24
CA ARG A 87 2.16 28.71 -3.57
C ARG A 87 1.64 27.29 -3.68
N TYR A 88 2.12 26.52 -4.66
CA TYR A 88 1.67 25.16 -4.98
C TYR A 88 2.66 24.08 -4.52
N VAL A 89 3.71 24.48 -3.82
CA VAL A 89 4.67 23.58 -3.20
C VAL A 89 4.44 23.64 -1.70
N GLU A 90 4.20 22.48 -1.10
CA GLU A 90 3.92 22.31 0.32
C GLU A 90 5.11 21.61 1.00
N GLY A 91 5.27 21.76 2.31
CA GLY A 91 6.35 21.09 3.05
C GLY A 91 7.70 21.81 3.08
N ASN A 92 8.67 21.14 3.70
CA ASN A 92 10.05 21.61 3.90
C ASN A 92 10.88 21.36 2.65
N VAL A 93 11.80 22.28 2.31
CA VAL A 93 12.72 22.14 1.16
C VAL A 93 13.55 20.85 1.22
N ASP A 94 13.90 20.37 2.41
CA ASP A 94 14.65 19.12 2.58
C ASP A 94 13.89 17.87 2.12
N MET A 95 12.56 17.95 2.02
CA MET A 95 11.68 16.86 1.56
C MET A 95 11.27 17.03 0.09
N LEU A 96 11.87 18.00 -0.62
CA LEU A 96 11.58 18.28 -2.01
C LEU A 96 12.69 17.76 -2.92
N GLN A 97 12.29 17.01 -3.94
CA GLN A 97 13.11 16.74 -5.10
C GLN A 97 12.65 17.65 -6.23
N CYS A 98 13.59 18.37 -6.83
CA CYS A 98 13.35 19.26 -7.96
C CYS A 98 14.05 18.69 -9.19
N GLU A 99 13.39 18.75 -10.35
CA GLU A 99 14.02 18.45 -11.64
C GLU A 99 13.49 19.42 -12.70
N ILE A 100 14.38 20.02 -13.49
CA ILE A 100 14.02 20.84 -14.64
C ILE A 100 14.27 20.03 -15.91
N ARG A 101 13.32 20.05 -16.84
CA ARG A 101 13.48 19.48 -18.18
C ARG A 101 13.14 20.52 -19.22
N ARG A 102 13.76 20.40 -20.40
CA ARG A 102 13.27 21.14 -21.57
C ARG A 102 11.89 20.61 -21.97
N TYR A 103 11.02 21.52 -22.40
CA TYR A 103 9.68 21.18 -22.86
C TYR A 103 9.54 21.48 -24.35
N SER A 104 9.18 20.45 -25.11
CA SER A 104 8.87 20.59 -26.53
C SER A 104 7.37 20.85 -26.75
N THR A 105 7.05 21.89 -27.50
CA THR A 105 5.68 22.18 -27.95
C THR A 105 5.25 21.31 -29.14
N GLY A 106 6.09 20.37 -29.59
CA GLY A 106 5.82 19.54 -30.76
C GLY A 106 5.78 20.32 -32.08
N GLY A 107 6.42 21.49 -32.14
CA GLY A 107 6.41 22.38 -33.31
C GLY A 107 5.23 23.34 -33.36
N ILE A 108 4.38 23.39 -32.33
CA ILE A 108 3.33 24.41 -32.22
C ILE A 108 4.00 25.74 -31.87
N VAL A 109 4.07 26.63 -32.86
CA VAL A 109 4.48 28.03 -32.68
C VAL A 109 3.22 28.85 -32.45
N MET A 110 2.99 29.26 -31.21
CA MET A 110 1.95 30.23 -30.90
C MET A 110 2.40 31.17 -29.82
N ARG A 111 1.98 32.43 -29.95
CA ARG A 111 2.22 33.43 -28.93
C ARG A 111 1.41 33.11 -27.68
N TRP A 112 2.10 32.96 -26.55
CA TRP A 112 1.45 32.83 -25.25
C TRP A 112 0.76 34.16 -24.87
N PRO A 113 -0.47 34.17 -24.32
CA PRO A 113 -1.15 35.44 -24.00
C PRO A 113 -0.56 36.25 -22.83
N GLY A 114 0.43 35.69 -22.11
CA GLY A 114 1.11 36.32 -20.98
C GLY A 114 1.95 37.55 -21.35
N LEU A 115 2.31 38.35 -20.34
CA LEU A 115 3.09 39.58 -20.53
C LEU A 115 4.51 39.26 -21.02
N GLY A 116 4.96 39.90 -22.10
CA GLY A 116 6.31 39.71 -22.67
C GLY A 116 6.47 38.42 -23.48
N ALA A 117 5.37 37.82 -23.95
CA ALA A 117 5.39 36.64 -24.81
C ALA A 117 5.72 36.95 -26.27
N GLN A 118 6.62 36.14 -26.80
CA GLN A 118 7.04 36.11 -28.20
C GLN A 118 6.65 34.77 -28.83
N GLU A 119 6.72 34.70 -30.16
CA GLU A 119 6.41 33.47 -30.90
C GLU A 119 7.48 32.38 -30.71
N HIS A 120 8.73 32.77 -30.43
CA HIS A 120 9.90 31.90 -30.30
C HIS A 120 10.30 31.65 -28.82
N ASP A 121 9.34 31.66 -27.90
CA ASP A 121 9.60 31.39 -26.48
C ASP A 121 10.08 29.94 -26.28
N ILE A 122 11.12 29.76 -25.47
CA ILE A 122 11.65 28.45 -25.08
C ILE A 122 10.99 28.04 -23.76
N TRP A 123 10.59 26.77 -23.69
CA TRP A 123 9.83 26.24 -22.57
C TRP A 123 10.62 25.20 -21.79
N PHE A 124 10.43 25.21 -20.48
CA PHE A 124 10.96 24.22 -19.56
C PHE A 124 9.85 23.77 -18.61
N THR A 125 9.92 22.53 -18.14
CA THR A 125 9.13 22.06 -17.01
C THR A 125 10.03 22.01 -15.78
N CYS A 126 9.55 22.54 -14.66
CA CYS A 126 10.15 22.38 -13.34
C CYS A 126 9.20 21.56 -12.49
N THR A 127 9.63 20.35 -12.13
CA THR A 127 8.83 19.39 -11.37
C THR A 127 9.34 19.30 -9.94
N PHE A 128 8.44 19.46 -8.98
CA PHE A 128 8.66 19.18 -7.57
C PHE A 128 7.95 17.88 -7.20
N THR A 129 8.69 16.95 -6.62
CA THR A 129 8.17 15.72 -6.03
C THR A 129 8.48 15.71 -4.54
N HIS A 130 7.46 15.45 -3.71
CA HIS A 130 7.68 15.20 -2.29
C HIS A 130 8.29 13.82 -2.09
N THR A 131 9.34 13.70 -1.26
CA THR A 131 10.06 12.43 -1.05
C THR A 131 9.17 11.30 -0.51
N GLU A 132 8.13 11.63 0.26
CA GLU A 132 7.14 10.67 0.75
C GLU A 132 5.93 10.48 -0.18
N GLY A 133 5.92 11.13 -1.35
CA GLY A 133 4.81 11.01 -2.31
C GLY A 133 3.51 11.71 -1.89
N GLN A 134 3.61 12.79 -1.11
CA GLN A 134 2.43 13.57 -0.69
C GLN A 134 1.87 14.46 -1.80
N PHE A 135 2.72 14.98 -2.69
CA PHE A 135 2.28 15.75 -3.85
C PHE A 135 3.32 15.74 -4.97
N ILE A 136 2.85 16.09 -6.17
CA ILE A 136 3.68 16.36 -7.34
C ILE A 136 3.18 17.64 -8.01
N THR A 137 4.09 18.56 -8.29
CA THR A 137 3.79 19.84 -8.95
C THR A 137 4.69 20.02 -10.15
N THR A 138 4.13 20.29 -11.32
CA THR A 138 4.89 20.64 -12.53
C THR A 138 4.55 22.05 -12.96
N THR A 139 5.58 22.88 -13.09
CA THR A 139 5.49 24.27 -13.52
C THR A 139 6.10 24.42 -14.89
N PHE A 140 5.40 25.09 -15.80
CA PHE A 140 5.93 25.47 -17.11
C PHE A 140 6.60 26.84 -16.99
N LEU A 141 7.90 26.85 -17.15
CA LEU A 141 8.75 28.03 -17.16
C LEU A 141 8.96 28.48 -18.62
N ARG A 142 8.82 29.78 -18.83
CA ARG A 142 8.95 30.44 -20.13
C ARG A 142 10.20 31.30 -20.14
N HIS A 143 11.06 31.11 -21.14
CA HIS A 143 12.23 31.92 -21.40
C HIS A 143 12.10 32.60 -22.77
N THR A 144 12.30 33.91 -22.82
CA THR A 144 12.30 34.67 -24.07
C THR A 144 13.74 35.07 -24.40
N PRO A 145 14.35 34.52 -25.48
CA PRO A 145 15.71 34.87 -25.87
C PRO A 145 15.81 36.33 -26.35
N ALA A 146 16.97 36.95 -26.17
CA ALA A 146 17.20 38.36 -26.51
C ALA A 146 17.39 38.62 -28.03
N GLN A 147 17.60 37.57 -28.83
CA GLN A 147 17.85 37.67 -30.27
C GLN A 147 16.90 36.70 -31.00
N GLU A 148 16.37 37.11 -32.17
CA GLU A 148 15.60 36.24 -33.07
C GLU A 148 16.52 35.10 -33.53
N ALA A 149 16.47 33.97 -32.83
CA ALA A 149 17.22 32.80 -33.21
C ALA A 149 16.58 32.22 -34.48
N ASN A 150 17.22 32.42 -35.62
CA ASN A 150 16.93 31.74 -36.90
C ASN A 150 17.17 30.21 -36.85
N GLN A 151 17.20 29.61 -35.65
CA GLN A 151 17.56 28.23 -35.42
C GLN A 151 16.50 27.58 -34.54
N ASP A 152 15.89 26.50 -35.06
CA ASP A 152 14.84 25.71 -34.41
C ASP A 152 15.26 25.12 -33.05
N TRP A 153 16.56 25.15 -32.72
CA TRP A 153 17.11 24.60 -31.47
C TRP A 153 18.29 25.43 -30.93
N ILE A 154 18.10 26.08 -29.77
CA ILE A 154 19.20 26.71 -29.03
C ILE A 154 19.78 25.71 -28.02
N GLN A 155 21.07 25.41 -28.10
CA GLN A 155 21.78 24.60 -27.09
C GLN A 155 22.09 25.48 -25.87
N ILE A 156 21.75 25.02 -24.67
CA ILE A 156 21.95 25.77 -23.44
C ILE A 156 23.35 25.44 -22.89
N SER A 157 24.18 26.45 -22.64
CA SER A 157 25.51 26.24 -22.06
C SER A 157 25.44 25.75 -20.62
N ASP A 158 26.50 25.12 -20.10
CA ASP A 158 26.56 24.63 -18.71
C ASP A 158 26.60 25.76 -17.66
N ARG A 159 26.83 27.00 -18.11
CA ARG A 159 26.89 28.21 -17.28
C ARG A 159 25.88 29.27 -17.75
N GLU A 160 24.84 28.85 -18.46
CA GLU A 160 23.82 29.74 -18.97
C GLU A 160 23.01 30.36 -17.82
N HIS A 161 22.69 31.64 -17.93
CA HIS A 161 21.80 32.34 -17.01
C HIS A 161 20.47 32.64 -17.72
N LEU A 162 19.46 31.82 -17.42
CA LEU A 162 18.15 31.88 -18.05
C LEU A 162 17.15 32.63 -17.16
N THR A 163 16.74 33.81 -17.60
CA THR A 163 15.60 34.51 -16.99
C THR A 163 14.30 33.84 -17.44
N THR A 164 13.52 33.32 -16.50
CA THR A 164 12.29 32.58 -16.78
C THR A 164 11.10 33.11 -15.98
N SER A 165 9.90 32.94 -16.52
CA SER A 165 8.65 33.25 -15.81
C SER A 165 7.73 32.03 -15.77
N ALA A 166 7.08 31.77 -14.63
CA ALA A 166 6.10 30.69 -14.53
C ALA A 166 4.81 31.05 -15.27
N ALA A 167 4.41 30.23 -16.25
CA ALA A 167 3.25 30.47 -17.12
C ALA A 167 2.04 29.62 -16.73
N MET A 168 2.29 28.35 -16.40
CA MET A 168 1.26 27.38 -16.03
C MET A 168 1.79 26.44 -14.95
N VAL A 169 0.95 26.06 -14.00
CA VAL A 169 1.26 25.07 -12.96
C VAL A 169 0.17 24.01 -12.96
N ILE A 170 0.55 22.75 -12.75
CA ILE A 170 -0.35 21.62 -12.47
C ILE A 170 0.15 20.87 -11.23
N LEU A 171 -0.75 20.62 -10.29
CA LEU A 171 -0.49 20.03 -8.97
C LEU A 171 -1.45 18.85 -8.74
N THR A 172 -0.93 17.75 -8.21
CA THR A 172 -1.72 16.71 -7.57
C THR A 172 -1.24 16.48 -6.14
N ARG A 173 -2.18 16.48 -5.17
CA ARG A 173 -1.92 16.10 -3.76
C ARG A 173 -2.19 14.62 -3.48
N THR A 174 -2.47 13.85 -4.52
CA THR A 174 -2.83 12.43 -4.40
C THR A 174 -2.14 11.64 -5.49
N PRO A 175 -0.79 11.68 -5.63
CA PRO A 175 -0.10 10.95 -6.70
C PRO A 175 -0.24 9.43 -6.54
N LYS A 176 -0.40 8.95 -5.31
CA LYS A 176 -0.69 7.56 -4.99
C LYS A 176 -1.79 7.50 -3.93
N VAL A 177 -2.83 6.72 -4.20
CA VAL A 177 -3.99 6.57 -3.32
C VAL A 177 -4.24 5.09 -3.04
N VAL A 178 -4.45 4.77 -1.78
CA VAL A 178 -4.88 3.45 -1.33
C VAL A 178 -6.23 3.60 -0.65
N VAL A 179 -7.23 2.83 -1.10
CA VAL A 179 -8.59 2.93 -0.58
C VAL A 179 -9.29 1.57 -0.57
N GLY A 180 -10.23 1.38 0.36
CA GLY A 180 -11.12 0.23 0.36
C GLY A 180 -12.22 0.29 -0.71
N LEU A 181 -13.00 -0.77 -0.80
CA LEU A 181 -14.23 -0.89 -1.57
C LEU A 181 -15.35 -0.04 -0.97
N MET A 182 -16.29 0.37 -1.82
CA MET A 182 -17.50 1.13 -1.46
C MET A 182 -17.19 2.43 -0.71
N LYS A 183 -16.04 3.05 -0.99
CA LYS A 183 -15.65 4.36 -0.46
C LYS A 183 -15.79 5.43 -1.53
N ASP A 184 -15.94 6.66 -1.04
CA ASP A 184 -15.92 7.85 -1.87
C ASP A 184 -14.58 8.55 -1.68
N LEU A 185 -14.01 9.03 -2.79
CA LEU A 185 -12.65 9.52 -2.88
C LEU A 185 -12.59 10.66 -3.89
N THR A 186 -11.71 11.64 -3.65
CA THR A 186 -11.40 12.67 -4.63
C THR A 186 -9.93 12.59 -5.03
N LEU A 187 -9.67 12.41 -6.33
CA LEU A 187 -8.33 12.49 -6.91
C LEU A 187 -8.01 13.96 -7.18
N SER A 188 -7.00 14.49 -6.50
CA SER A 188 -6.63 15.89 -6.55
C SER A 188 -5.95 16.23 -7.88
N CYS A 189 -6.48 17.24 -8.57
CA CYS A 189 -5.82 17.86 -9.71
C CYS A 189 -6.14 19.34 -9.75
N GLN A 190 -5.15 20.17 -9.48
CA GLN A 190 -5.26 21.62 -9.47
C GLN A 190 -4.32 22.22 -10.49
N PHE A 191 -4.67 23.37 -11.03
CA PHE A 191 -3.84 24.06 -12.00
C PHE A 191 -4.04 25.57 -11.91
N ALA A 192 -3.07 26.31 -12.43
CA ALA A 192 -3.15 27.76 -12.56
C ALA A 192 -2.45 28.23 -13.82
N VAL A 193 -2.93 29.34 -14.38
CA VAL A 193 -2.44 29.93 -15.62
C VAL A 193 -2.27 31.43 -15.41
N ASP A 194 -1.25 32.02 -16.03
CA ASP A 194 -0.87 33.42 -15.87
C ASP A 194 -1.76 34.44 -16.61
N HIS A 195 -2.80 34.01 -17.30
CA HIS A 195 -3.74 34.86 -18.00
C HIS A 195 -5.19 34.44 -17.75
N LYS A 196 -6.09 35.42 -17.82
CA LYS A 196 -7.54 35.20 -17.61
C LYS A 196 -8.15 34.62 -18.90
N GLN A 197 -9.22 33.84 -18.74
CA GLN A 197 -10.00 33.28 -19.86
C GLN A 197 -9.16 32.43 -20.83
N ALA A 198 -8.23 31.64 -20.29
CA ALA A 198 -7.43 30.72 -21.09
C ALA A 198 -8.33 29.73 -21.83
N ASN A 199 -8.09 29.56 -23.13
CA ASN A 199 -8.72 28.50 -23.92
C ASN A 199 -8.12 27.15 -23.53
N MET A 200 -8.70 26.52 -22.52
CA MET A 200 -8.19 25.27 -21.95
C MET A 200 -9.12 24.09 -22.18
N THR A 201 -8.49 22.92 -22.27
CA THR A 201 -9.14 21.60 -22.28
C THR A 201 -8.67 20.83 -21.06
N VAL A 202 -9.62 20.34 -20.26
CA VAL A 202 -9.36 19.47 -19.10
C VAL A 202 -9.88 18.09 -19.41
N GLU A 203 -9.06 17.05 -19.25
CA GLU A 203 -9.45 15.67 -19.49
C GLU A 203 -8.95 14.75 -18.39
N TRP A 204 -9.80 13.80 -17.99
CA TRP A 204 -9.43 12.65 -17.17
C TRP A 204 -9.52 11.36 -17.98
N ARG A 205 -8.49 10.52 -17.85
CA ARG A 205 -8.45 9.20 -18.47
C ARG A 205 -8.04 8.16 -17.45
N LEU A 206 -8.63 6.97 -17.53
CA LEU A 206 -8.22 5.80 -16.76
C LEU A 206 -7.45 4.85 -17.67
N GLN A 207 -6.24 4.48 -17.25
CA GLN A 207 -5.43 3.47 -17.89
C GLN A 207 -5.41 2.21 -17.02
N ARG A 208 -5.93 1.11 -17.56
CA ARG A 208 -6.06 -0.16 -16.85
C ARG A 208 -5.79 -1.31 -17.81
N ARG A 209 -4.83 -2.19 -17.46
CA ARG A 209 -4.49 -3.40 -18.25
C ARG A 209 -4.28 -3.12 -19.76
N GLY A 210 -3.71 -1.97 -20.10
CA GLY A 210 -3.49 -1.53 -21.49
C GLY A 210 -4.68 -0.82 -22.16
N GLU A 211 -5.87 -0.86 -21.57
CA GLU A 211 -7.04 -0.10 -22.04
C GLU A 211 -7.00 1.34 -21.50
N ARG A 212 -7.36 2.32 -22.35
CA ARG A 212 -7.41 3.74 -21.99
C ARG A 212 -8.83 4.26 -22.20
N THR A 213 -9.54 4.52 -21.11
CA THR A 213 -10.92 5.02 -21.12
C THR A 213 -10.97 6.50 -20.75
N LYS A 214 -11.76 7.29 -21.47
CA LYS A 214 -11.99 8.70 -21.15
C LYS A 214 -13.10 8.80 -20.10
N LEU A 215 -12.81 9.40 -18.96
CA LEU A 215 -13.76 9.55 -17.85
C LEU A 215 -14.46 10.91 -17.84
N PHE A 216 -13.72 11.95 -18.20
CA PHE A 216 -14.22 13.32 -18.23
C PHE A 216 -13.50 14.13 -19.29
N SER A 217 -14.21 15.03 -19.97
CA SER A 217 -13.63 16.08 -20.80
C SER A 217 -14.39 17.39 -20.62
N TYR A 218 -13.67 18.50 -20.63
CA TYR A 218 -14.26 19.83 -20.61
C TYR A 218 -13.46 20.78 -21.49
N PHE A 219 -14.17 21.51 -22.34
CA PHE A 219 -13.60 22.49 -23.26
C PHE A 219 -14.14 23.88 -22.93
N THR A 220 -13.28 24.78 -22.46
CA THR A 220 -13.69 26.12 -22.02
C THR A 220 -14.34 26.93 -23.15
N ARG A 221 -13.81 26.81 -24.37
CA ARG A 221 -14.30 27.54 -25.55
C ARG A 221 -15.76 27.23 -25.91
N THR A 222 -16.17 25.98 -25.75
CA THR A 222 -17.54 25.53 -26.11
C THR A 222 -18.45 25.41 -24.90
N GLY A 223 -17.89 25.42 -23.69
CA GLY A 223 -18.60 25.15 -22.44
C GLY A 223 -19.15 23.72 -22.34
N LYS A 224 -18.79 22.83 -23.27
CA LYS A 224 -19.27 21.44 -23.29
C LYS A 224 -18.42 20.59 -22.34
N SER A 225 -19.09 19.80 -21.51
CA SER A 225 -18.49 18.77 -20.67
C SER A 225 -19.06 17.39 -21.02
N GLU A 226 -18.19 16.39 -21.08
CA GLU A 226 -18.56 14.98 -21.19
C GLU A 226 -18.11 14.24 -19.94
N GLY A 227 -18.86 13.22 -19.52
CA GLY A 227 -18.57 12.47 -18.31
C GLY A 227 -19.05 13.16 -17.03
N SER A 228 -18.58 12.67 -15.88
CA SER A 228 -19.01 13.14 -14.56
C SER A 228 -17.86 13.04 -13.54
N GLY A 229 -18.09 13.56 -12.32
CA GLY A 229 -17.11 13.51 -11.23
C GLY A 229 -16.25 14.76 -11.07
N VAL A 230 -16.16 15.64 -12.08
CA VAL A 230 -15.45 16.93 -11.98
C VAL A 230 -16.44 18.09 -11.99
N SER A 231 -16.25 19.07 -11.11
CA SER A 231 -17.09 20.27 -11.05
C SER A 231 -16.64 21.31 -12.07
N VAL A 232 -17.44 21.56 -13.12
CA VAL A 232 -17.14 22.58 -14.13
C VAL A 232 -16.98 23.98 -13.52
N LYS A 233 -17.72 24.29 -12.45
CA LYS A 233 -17.56 25.57 -11.73
C LYS A 233 -16.21 25.68 -11.02
N ALA A 234 -15.70 24.57 -10.48
CA ALA A 234 -14.41 24.52 -9.78
C ALA A 234 -13.23 24.65 -10.76
N ILE A 235 -13.38 24.16 -12.00
CA ILE A 235 -12.39 24.34 -13.07
C ILE A 235 -12.11 25.83 -13.32
N GLY A 236 -13.12 26.69 -13.24
CA GLY A 236 -12.97 28.14 -13.42
C GLY A 236 -12.07 28.82 -12.39
N VAL A 237 -11.86 28.21 -11.22
CA VAL A 237 -10.91 28.68 -10.19
C VAL A 237 -9.64 27.82 -10.11
N GLY A 238 -9.43 26.91 -11.07
CA GLY A 238 -8.22 26.09 -11.16
C GLY A 238 -8.30 24.72 -10.48
N ASP A 239 -9.49 24.20 -10.18
CA ASP A 239 -9.67 22.87 -9.57
C ASP A 239 -10.37 21.91 -10.54
N ALA A 240 -9.60 20.92 -11.01
CA ALA A 240 -10.02 19.86 -11.91
C ALA A 240 -10.13 18.50 -11.19
N SER A 241 -10.22 18.48 -9.87
CA SER A 241 -10.22 17.23 -9.09
C SER A 241 -11.42 16.32 -9.43
N LEU A 242 -11.15 15.01 -9.56
CA LEU A 242 -12.13 14.00 -9.93
C LEU A 242 -12.67 13.29 -8.69
N LYS A 243 -13.99 13.34 -8.50
CA LYS A 243 -14.71 12.58 -7.47
C LYS A 243 -15.09 11.21 -8.01
N LEU A 244 -14.62 10.17 -7.33
CA LEU A 244 -14.99 8.79 -7.54
C LEU A 244 -15.95 8.38 -6.43
N SER A 245 -17.16 7.95 -6.82
CA SER A 245 -18.17 7.42 -5.89
C SER A 245 -18.19 5.91 -5.97
N HIS A 246 -18.30 5.25 -4.82
CA HIS A 246 -18.37 3.79 -4.69
C HIS A 246 -17.22 3.07 -5.41
N THR A 247 -16.02 3.15 -4.85
CA THR A 247 -14.85 2.43 -5.34
C THR A 247 -15.09 0.92 -5.44
N THR A 248 -14.69 0.33 -6.56
CA THR A 248 -14.75 -1.13 -6.79
C THR A 248 -13.38 -1.63 -7.24
N TYR A 249 -13.19 -2.95 -7.32
CA TYR A 249 -12.00 -3.54 -7.95
C TYR A 249 -11.81 -3.10 -9.42
N ALA A 250 -12.87 -2.62 -10.09
CA ALA A 250 -12.79 -2.10 -11.45
C ALA A 250 -12.23 -0.67 -11.53
N SER A 251 -12.28 0.06 -10.41
CA SER A 251 -11.71 1.40 -10.27
C SER A 251 -10.18 1.38 -10.16
N GLU A 252 -9.57 0.22 -9.88
CA GLU A 252 -8.11 0.12 -9.78
C GLU A 252 -7.42 0.41 -11.12
N GLY A 253 -6.41 1.30 -11.09
CA GLY A 253 -5.63 1.67 -12.27
C GLY A 253 -4.92 3.01 -12.12
N THR A 254 -4.38 3.49 -13.23
CA THR A 254 -3.68 4.78 -13.29
C THR A 254 -4.61 5.82 -13.89
N TYR A 255 -4.94 6.85 -13.11
CA TYR A 255 -5.76 7.97 -13.53
C TYR A 255 -4.88 9.12 -13.99
N VAL A 256 -5.07 9.57 -15.22
CA VAL A 256 -4.30 10.66 -15.81
C VAL A 256 -5.16 11.91 -15.83
N CYS A 257 -4.80 12.90 -15.02
CA CYS A 257 -5.33 14.25 -15.14
C CYS A 257 -4.51 14.99 -16.19
N SER A 258 -5.18 15.62 -17.16
CA SER A 258 -4.52 16.40 -18.20
C SER A 258 -5.18 17.76 -18.39
N VAL A 259 -4.37 18.80 -18.47
CA VAL A 259 -4.77 20.17 -18.73
C VAL A 259 -3.96 20.68 -19.91
N LEU A 260 -4.66 20.96 -21.01
CA LEU A 260 -4.09 21.52 -22.22
C LEU A 260 -4.47 22.99 -22.31
N VAL A 261 -3.47 23.86 -22.25
CA VAL A 261 -3.57 25.29 -22.58
C VAL A 261 -2.56 25.52 -23.71
N PRO A 262 -2.98 25.49 -24.98
CA PRO A 262 -2.05 25.53 -26.10
C PRO A 262 -0.99 26.64 -25.92
N PRO A 263 0.30 26.36 -26.15
CA PRO A 263 0.88 25.09 -26.62
C PRO A 263 1.27 24.12 -25.48
N LEU A 264 0.92 24.44 -24.24
CA LEU A 264 1.32 23.70 -23.04
C LEU A 264 0.33 22.57 -22.72
N TYR A 265 0.87 21.37 -22.54
CA TYR A 265 0.16 20.19 -22.10
C TYR A 265 0.77 19.71 -20.79
N GLY A 266 0.04 19.89 -19.69
CA GLY A 266 0.39 19.37 -18.37
C GLY A 266 -0.42 18.14 -18.04
N SER A 267 0.22 17.09 -17.53
CA SER A 267 -0.49 15.92 -17.01
C SER A 267 0.20 15.31 -15.80
N HIS A 268 -0.61 14.74 -14.90
CA HIS A 268 -0.15 13.95 -13.76
C HIS A 268 -0.84 12.60 -13.73
N ASP A 269 -0.05 11.58 -13.45
CA ASP A 269 -0.50 10.21 -13.28
C ASP A 269 -0.74 9.94 -11.79
N ILE A 270 -1.92 9.42 -11.49
CA ILE A 270 -2.38 9.13 -10.14
C ILE A 270 -2.67 7.64 -10.03
N GLN A 271 -1.88 6.93 -9.25
CA GLN A 271 -2.04 5.50 -9.05
C GLN A 271 -3.07 5.22 -7.96
N LEU A 272 -4.21 4.61 -8.33
CA LEU A 272 -5.25 4.18 -7.40
C LEU A 272 -5.16 2.68 -7.18
N ASN A 273 -4.87 2.27 -5.94
CA ASN A 273 -4.82 0.89 -5.51
C ASN A 273 -5.99 0.59 -4.57
N ILE A 274 -6.65 -0.55 -4.79
CA ILE A 274 -7.73 -1.01 -3.91
C ILE A 274 -7.13 -1.97 -2.87
N GLN A 275 -7.50 -1.81 -1.61
CA GLN A 275 -7.06 -2.68 -0.52
C GLN A 275 -8.19 -2.98 0.46
N GLU A 276 -8.43 -4.27 0.69
CA GLU A 276 -9.36 -4.78 1.70
C GLU A 276 -8.67 -5.77 2.61
N ALA A 277 -8.78 -5.56 3.91
CA ALA A 277 -8.16 -6.39 4.92
C ALA A 277 -8.95 -7.70 5.13
N PRO A 278 -8.29 -8.86 5.28
CA PRO A 278 -8.97 -10.13 5.50
C PRO A 278 -9.67 -10.16 6.85
N ARG A 279 -10.90 -10.70 6.88
CA ARG A 279 -11.54 -11.16 8.10
C ARG A 279 -11.07 -12.57 8.40
N VAL A 280 -10.42 -12.75 9.55
CA VAL A 280 -9.80 -14.02 9.92
C VAL A 280 -10.62 -14.73 11.00
N SER A 281 -10.99 -15.98 10.73
CA SER A 281 -11.68 -16.86 11.67
C SER A 281 -11.00 -18.22 11.73
N VAL A 282 -11.25 -18.96 12.81
CA VAL A 282 -10.82 -20.34 12.98
C VAL A 282 -12.06 -21.16 13.32
N ASN A 283 -12.18 -22.36 12.76
CA ASN A 283 -13.38 -23.20 12.90
C ASN A 283 -13.55 -23.84 14.29
N VAL A 284 -12.60 -23.64 15.20
CA VAL A 284 -12.63 -24.11 16.59
C VAL A 284 -12.66 -22.91 17.54
N GLY A 285 -13.17 -23.14 18.76
CA GLY A 285 -13.16 -22.14 19.83
C GLY A 285 -11.75 -21.84 20.34
N SER A 286 -11.65 -20.99 21.37
CA SER A 286 -10.38 -20.65 22.03
C SER A 286 -9.71 -21.84 22.75
N SER A 287 -10.49 -22.88 23.07
CA SER A 287 -10.03 -24.14 23.63
C SER A 287 -10.63 -25.31 22.85
N LEU A 288 -9.81 -26.31 22.53
CA LEU A 288 -10.20 -27.52 21.83
C LEU A 288 -9.85 -28.74 22.70
N SER A 289 -10.87 -29.49 23.13
CA SER A 289 -10.71 -30.74 23.87
C SER A 289 -10.87 -31.94 22.94
N LEU A 290 -9.86 -32.80 22.87
CA LEU A 290 -9.87 -34.01 22.06
C LEU A 290 -9.53 -35.23 22.90
N THR A 291 -10.20 -36.34 22.62
CA THR A 291 -9.84 -37.63 23.20
C THR A 291 -8.74 -38.28 22.36
N LEU A 292 -7.81 -38.98 23.01
CA LEU A 292 -6.72 -39.69 22.34
C LEU A 292 -7.25 -40.59 21.22
N GLY A 293 -6.68 -40.47 20.02
CA GLY A 293 -7.09 -41.24 18.83
C GLY A 293 -8.20 -40.62 18.00
N MET A 294 -8.78 -39.47 18.41
CA MET A 294 -9.66 -38.69 17.55
C MET A 294 -8.89 -37.69 16.68
N ASP A 295 -9.25 -37.63 15.40
CA ASP A 295 -8.73 -36.66 14.45
C ASP A 295 -9.70 -35.46 14.31
N GLN A 296 -9.18 -34.23 14.33
CA GLN A 296 -9.97 -33.02 14.11
C GLN A 296 -9.40 -32.22 12.94
N LYS A 297 -10.25 -31.85 11.99
CA LYS A 297 -9.89 -30.88 10.95
C LYS A 297 -9.90 -29.48 11.54
N VAL A 298 -8.75 -28.82 11.55
CA VAL A 298 -8.58 -27.43 11.97
C VAL A 298 -8.41 -26.56 10.73
N MET A 299 -9.17 -25.48 10.63
CA MET A 299 -9.24 -24.61 9.47
C MET A 299 -9.22 -23.15 9.91
N CYS A 300 -8.38 -22.36 9.25
CA CYS A 300 -8.33 -20.91 9.37
C CYS A 300 -8.78 -20.30 8.04
N ASP A 301 -9.80 -19.45 8.11
CA ASP A 301 -10.38 -18.79 6.96
C ASP A 301 -9.95 -17.33 6.96
N ALA A 302 -9.39 -16.86 5.85
CA ALA A 302 -9.19 -15.45 5.55
C ALA A 302 -10.20 -15.06 4.47
N GLU A 303 -11.17 -14.22 4.83
CA GLU A 303 -12.30 -13.87 3.98
C GLU A 303 -12.28 -12.39 3.57
N GLY A 304 -12.70 -12.12 2.34
CA GLY A 304 -13.03 -10.77 1.89
C GLY A 304 -11.83 -9.84 1.71
N TYR A 305 -10.66 -10.38 1.36
CA TYR A 305 -9.45 -9.56 1.17
C TYR A 305 -9.20 -9.21 -0.29
N TYR A 306 -8.49 -8.11 -0.52
CA TYR A 306 -8.04 -7.69 -1.83
C TYR A 306 -6.76 -6.87 -1.68
N PRO A 307 -5.69 -7.08 -2.49
CA PRO A 307 -5.57 -7.97 -3.64
C PRO A 307 -5.25 -9.42 -3.22
N LEU A 308 -4.96 -10.27 -4.21
CA LEU A 308 -4.84 -11.73 -4.12
C LEU A 308 -3.76 -12.24 -3.13
N ASP A 309 -2.67 -11.49 -2.95
CA ASP A 309 -1.49 -11.95 -2.22
C ASP A 309 -1.70 -11.95 -0.70
N VAL A 310 -2.30 -13.03 -0.19
CA VAL A 310 -2.41 -13.33 1.24
C VAL A 310 -1.49 -14.49 1.60
N ASN A 311 -0.92 -14.46 2.80
CA ASN A 311 -0.17 -15.58 3.36
C ASN A 311 -0.78 -15.98 4.72
N ILE A 312 -1.01 -17.28 4.89
CA ILE A 312 -1.63 -17.87 6.08
C ILE A 312 -0.71 -18.97 6.60
N GLU A 313 -0.23 -18.84 7.82
CA GLU A 313 0.68 -19.80 8.43
C GLU A 313 0.11 -20.32 9.74
N TRP A 314 0.35 -21.60 10.03
CA TRP A 314 0.03 -22.18 11.32
C TRP A 314 1.29 -22.32 12.16
N LEU A 315 1.23 -21.79 13.38
CA LEU A 315 2.28 -21.81 14.36
C LEU A 315 1.87 -22.69 15.55
N ARG A 316 2.82 -23.42 16.12
CA ARG A 316 2.64 -24.25 17.32
C ARG A 316 3.66 -23.84 18.38
N GLU A 317 3.19 -23.62 19.61
CA GLU A 317 4.06 -23.31 20.75
C GLU A 317 3.50 -23.86 22.06
N PRO A 318 4.33 -24.31 23.02
CA PRO A 318 3.85 -24.69 24.34
C PRO A 318 3.39 -23.46 25.13
N VAL A 319 2.25 -23.56 25.83
CA VAL A 319 1.72 -22.46 26.64
C VAL A 319 2.71 -22.08 27.75
N GLY A 320 2.99 -20.79 27.88
CA GLY A 320 3.90 -20.26 28.91
C GLY A 320 5.39 -20.37 28.57
N SER A 321 5.76 -20.85 27.37
CA SER A 321 7.15 -20.89 26.93
C SER A 321 7.60 -19.58 26.27
N SER A 322 8.89 -19.27 26.35
CA SER A 322 9.53 -18.17 25.61
C SER A 322 10.24 -18.64 24.34
N PHE A 323 10.07 -19.90 23.95
CA PHE A 323 10.66 -20.44 22.74
C PHE A 323 9.99 -19.88 21.49
N LEU A 324 10.71 -19.86 20.37
CA LEU A 324 10.15 -19.44 19.10
C LEU A 324 9.07 -20.44 18.64
N PRO A 325 7.91 -19.96 18.14
CA PRO A 325 6.87 -20.83 17.62
C PRO A 325 7.36 -21.65 16.42
N GLU A 326 7.00 -22.92 16.38
CA GLU A 326 7.27 -23.82 15.26
C GLU A 326 6.25 -23.62 14.14
N ILE A 327 6.69 -23.53 12.89
CA ILE A 327 5.80 -23.47 11.71
C ILE A 327 5.36 -24.88 11.33
N LEU A 328 4.05 -25.13 11.28
CA LEU A 328 3.52 -26.40 10.81
C LEU A 328 3.75 -26.57 9.30
N LYS A 329 4.36 -27.70 8.92
CA LYS A 329 4.66 -28.02 7.52
C LYS A 329 3.53 -28.75 6.79
N ASN A 330 2.65 -29.40 7.53
CA ASN A 330 1.54 -30.22 7.02
C ASN A 330 0.24 -29.43 6.83
N VAL A 331 0.35 -28.18 6.34
CA VAL A 331 -0.80 -27.29 6.07
C VAL A 331 -1.18 -27.39 4.60
N LEU A 332 -2.49 -27.56 4.36
CA LEU A 332 -3.08 -27.57 3.04
C LEU A 332 -3.88 -26.28 2.83
N TYR A 333 -3.92 -25.80 1.60
CA TYR A 333 -4.66 -24.61 1.21
C TYR A 333 -5.83 -24.97 0.31
N SER A 334 -6.94 -24.23 0.45
CA SER A 334 -7.97 -24.23 -0.59
C SER A 334 -7.49 -23.49 -1.83
N SER A 335 -8.20 -23.62 -2.94
CA SER A 335 -8.09 -22.62 -4.01
C SER A 335 -8.63 -21.27 -3.53
N HIS A 336 -8.17 -20.18 -4.16
CA HIS A 336 -8.75 -18.86 -3.94
C HIS A 336 -10.20 -18.84 -4.44
N ARG A 337 -11.12 -18.46 -3.56
CA ARG A 337 -12.52 -18.27 -3.90
C ARG A 337 -12.73 -16.80 -4.28
N HIS A 338 -13.31 -16.57 -5.45
CA HIS A 338 -13.64 -15.22 -5.92
C HIS A 338 -15.07 -14.87 -5.52
N ASN A 339 -15.21 -13.81 -4.72
CA ASN A 339 -16.48 -13.35 -4.20
C ASN A 339 -17.19 -12.42 -5.21
N LYS A 340 -18.51 -12.24 -5.04
CA LYS A 340 -19.31 -11.38 -5.93
C LYS A 340 -18.94 -9.89 -5.85
N ASP A 341 -18.37 -9.47 -4.72
CA ASP A 341 -17.87 -8.11 -4.48
C ASP A 341 -16.47 -7.87 -5.09
N GLY A 342 -15.87 -8.90 -5.71
CA GLY A 342 -14.53 -8.83 -6.30
C GLY A 342 -13.38 -9.10 -5.32
N THR A 343 -13.70 -9.44 -4.06
CA THR A 343 -12.70 -9.87 -3.08
C THR A 343 -12.35 -11.35 -3.21
N PHE A 344 -11.29 -11.76 -2.53
CA PHE A 344 -10.85 -13.15 -2.47
C PHE A 344 -11.04 -13.72 -1.07
N SER A 345 -11.16 -15.05 -1.00
CA SER A 345 -11.14 -15.80 0.25
C SER A 345 -10.25 -17.04 0.11
N LEU A 346 -9.49 -17.37 1.14
CA LEU A 346 -8.57 -18.51 1.19
C LEU A 346 -8.66 -19.17 2.55
N SER A 347 -8.66 -20.51 2.56
CA SER A 347 -8.67 -21.31 3.78
C SER A 347 -7.37 -22.10 3.87
N ALA A 348 -6.73 -22.10 5.04
CA ALA A 348 -5.59 -22.96 5.35
C ALA A 348 -5.97 -23.95 6.46
N PHE A 349 -5.82 -25.24 6.20
CA PHE A 349 -6.27 -26.29 7.10
C PHE A 349 -5.28 -27.44 7.23
N PHE A 350 -5.34 -28.14 8.36
CA PHE A 350 -4.57 -29.35 8.60
C PHE A 350 -5.42 -30.34 9.42
N MET A 351 -5.03 -31.61 9.38
CA MET A 351 -5.63 -32.65 10.21
C MET A 351 -4.82 -32.76 11.51
N LEU A 352 -5.43 -32.39 12.63
CA LEU A 352 -4.84 -32.49 13.96
C LEU A 352 -5.05 -33.92 14.49
N LYS A 353 -3.93 -34.61 14.75
CA LYS A 353 -3.89 -35.95 15.36
C LYS A 353 -3.05 -35.87 16.64
N PRO A 354 -3.66 -35.55 17.79
CA PRO A 354 -2.90 -35.17 18.96
C PRO A 354 -2.46 -36.39 19.79
N GLY A 355 -1.21 -36.37 20.26
CA GLY A 355 -0.72 -37.23 21.35
C GLY A 355 -1.02 -36.62 22.74
N LEU A 356 -0.79 -37.37 23.82
CA LEU A 356 -0.95 -36.86 25.19
C LEU A 356 0.05 -35.73 25.52
N GLU A 357 1.24 -35.82 24.92
CA GLU A 357 2.32 -34.84 24.98
C GLU A 357 1.97 -33.50 24.29
N ASP A 358 0.99 -33.50 23.39
CA ASP A 358 0.53 -32.29 22.70
C ASP A 358 -0.46 -31.48 23.54
N SER A 359 -0.92 -32.01 24.68
CA SER A 359 -1.80 -31.31 25.61
C SER A 359 -1.11 -30.07 26.19
N GLY A 360 -1.78 -28.92 26.18
CA GLY A 360 -1.20 -27.65 26.61
C GLY A 360 -0.40 -26.91 25.52
N TYR A 361 -0.40 -27.39 24.28
CA TYR A 361 0.08 -26.61 23.15
C TYR A 361 -0.96 -25.61 22.66
N LYS A 362 -0.47 -24.44 22.24
CA LYS A 362 -1.24 -23.38 21.61
C LYS A 362 -0.92 -23.36 20.12
N TYR A 363 -1.98 -23.41 19.32
CA TYR A 363 -1.92 -23.33 17.87
C TYR A 363 -2.40 -21.94 17.45
N THR A 364 -1.65 -21.28 16.57
CA THR A 364 -1.95 -19.92 16.12
C THR A 364 -1.95 -19.85 14.60
N CYS A 365 -3.08 -19.45 14.02
CA CYS A 365 -3.15 -19.01 12.64
C CYS A 365 -2.65 -17.57 12.54
N ARG A 366 -1.59 -17.34 11.77
CA ARG A 366 -0.99 -16.05 11.45
C ARG A 366 -1.32 -15.69 10.01
N VAL A 367 -2.05 -14.60 9.82
CA VAL A 367 -2.42 -14.09 8.48
C VAL A 367 -1.71 -12.78 8.22
N THR A 368 -1.00 -12.70 7.10
CA THR A 368 -0.31 -11.51 6.61
C THR A 368 -0.86 -11.12 5.24
N HIS A 369 -1.09 -9.82 5.04
CA HIS A 369 -1.65 -9.26 3.82
C HIS A 369 -1.24 -7.79 3.70
N GLN A 370 -1.11 -7.25 2.49
CA GLN A 370 -0.63 -5.87 2.29
C GLN A 370 -1.55 -4.78 2.86
N ALA A 371 -2.85 -5.07 3.05
CA ALA A 371 -3.80 -4.16 3.67
C ALA A 371 -3.70 -4.15 5.20
N LEU A 372 -2.85 -5.00 5.79
CA LEU A 372 -2.61 -5.09 7.23
C LEU A 372 -1.27 -4.46 7.60
N LEU A 373 -1.30 -3.50 8.53
CA LEU A 373 -0.08 -2.98 9.16
C LEU A 373 0.60 -4.05 10.05
N THR A 374 -0.21 -4.89 10.70
CA THR A 374 0.26 -5.96 11.58
C THR A 374 -0.46 -7.28 11.27
N PRO A 375 0.24 -8.43 11.32
CA PRO A 375 -0.39 -9.73 11.06
C PRO A 375 -1.54 -10.02 12.02
N ILE A 376 -2.65 -10.55 11.52
CA ILE A 376 -3.75 -11.01 12.37
C ILE A 376 -3.38 -12.39 12.93
N ARG A 377 -3.59 -12.58 14.23
CA ARG A 377 -3.34 -13.85 14.92
C ARG A 377 -4.62 -14.37 15.58
N LYS A 378 -4.99 -15.61 15.27
CA LYS A 378 -6.09 -16.33 15.92
C LYS A 378 -5.55 -17.63 16.49
N SER A 379 -5.77 -17.85 17.78
CA SER A 379 -5.18 -18.99 18.48
C SER A 379 -6.20 -19.79 19.28
N PHE A 380 -5.92 -21.08 19.43
CA PHE A 380 -6.62 -21.97 20.36
C PHE A 380 -5.64 -22.82 21.16
N THR A 381 -6.06 -23.27 22.33
CA THR A 381 -5.28 -24.18 23.18
C THR A 381 -5.85 -25.59 23.09
N LEU A 382 -4.98 -26.57 22.89
CA LEU A 382 -5.34 -27.99 22.81
C LEU A 382 -5.28 -28.63 24.20
N THR A 383 -6.32 -29.36 24.57
CA THR A 383 -6.34 -30.25 25.73
C THR A 383 -6.66 -31.67 25.29
N VAL A 384 -5.80 -32.62 25.64
CA VAL A 384 -5.97 -34.03 25.27
C VAL A 384 -6.29 -34.85 26.51
N SER A 385 -7.34 -35.66 26.45
CA SER A 385 -7.75 -36.57 27.52
C SER A 385 -7.74 -38.02 27.05
N GLU A 386 -7.48 -38.95 27.97
CA GLU A 386 -7.64 -40.38 27.68
C GLU A 386 -9.12 -40.77 27.55
N GLN A 387 -9.40 -41.84 26.80
CA GLN A 387 -10.74 -42.39 26.69
C GLN A 387 -11.12 -43.00 28.05
N ASP A 388 -12.05 -42.37 28.76
CA ASP A 388 -12.50 -42.82 30.07
C ASP A 388 -13.17 -44.20 29.96
N SER A 389 -12.39 -45.24 30.25
CA SER A 389 -12.79 -46.65 30.13
C SER A 389 -13.28 -47.23 31.46
N THR A 390 -13.42 -46.39 32.49
CA THR A 390 -13.80 -46.79 33.84
C THR A 390 -15.10 -47.59 33.89
N LEU A 391 -16.12 -47.16 33.13
CA LEU A 391 -17.39 -47.88 33.04
C LEU A 391 -17.24 -49.28 32.41
N TRP A 392 -16.38 -49.43 31.41
CA TRP A 392 -16.08 -50.74 30.81
C TRP A 392 -15.36 -51.65 31.81
N TYR A 393 -14.39 -51.13 32.57
CA TYR A 393 -13.74 -51.91 33.62
C TYR A 393 -14.73 -52.33 34.72
N ILE A 394 -15.61 -51.44 35.15
CA ILE A 394 -16.62 -51.74 36.18
C ILE A 394 -17.59 -52.83 35.69
N THR A 395 -18.04 -52.78 34.43
CA THR A 395 -18.95 -53.81 33.89
C THR A 395 -18.26 -55.16 33.74
N VAL A 396 -17.01 -55.20 33.27
CA VAL A 396 -16.23 -56.44 33.16
C VAL A 396 -15.95 -57.06 34.52
N VAL A 397 -15.50 -56.27 35.49
CA VAL A 397 -15.25 -56.74 36.87
C VAL A 397 -16.56 -57.24 37.51
N GLY A 398 -17.65 -56.51 37.33
CA GLY A 398 -18.98 -56.93 37.79
C GLY A 398 -19.41 -58.26 37.19
N PHE A 399 -19.22 -58.46 35.89
CA PHE A 399 -19.55 -59.71 35.20
C PHE A 399 -18.71 -60.89 35.71
N ILE A 400 -17.40 -60.69 35.90
CA ILE A 400 -16.48 -61.71 36.45
C ILE A 400 -16.93 -62.13 37.85
N LEU A 401 -17.28 -61.17 38.71
CA LEU A 401 -17.77 -61.46 40.07
C LEU A 401 -19.05 -62.28 40.06
N VAL A 402 -20.02 -61.95 39.19
CA VAL A 402 -21.26 -62.71 39.03
C VAL A 402 -20.98 -64.15 38.57
N MET A 403 -20.07 -64.33 37.61
CA MET A 403 -19.67 -65.65 37.13
C MET A 403 -18.99 -66.50 38.21
N ILE A 404 -18.16 -65.89 39.05
CA ILE A 404 -17.54 -66.57 40.20
C ILE A 404 -18.61 -67.01 41.20
N ILE A 405 -19.58 -66.16 41.52
CA ILE A 405 -20.69 -66.50 42.43
C ILE A 405 -21.51 -67.67 41.88
N LEU A 406 -21.84 -67.65 40.58
CA LEU A 406 -22.56 -68.75 39.91
C LEU A 406 -21.77 -70.06 39.93
N LEU A 407 -20.44 -70.02 39.72
CA LEU A 407 -19.57 -71.18 39.84
C LEU A 407 -19.56 -71.74 41.26
N PHE A 408 -19.38 -70.89 42.28
CA PHE A 408 -19.46 -71.31 43.68
C PHE A 408 -20.83 -71.86 44.07
N TRP A 409 -21.91 -71.42 43.43
CA TRP A 409 -23.26 -71.98 43.62
C TRP A 409 -23.47 -73.32 42.91
N LEU A 410 -22.99 -73.46 41.67
CA LEU A 410 -23.22 -74.64 40.83
C LEU A 410 -22.27 -75.80 41.15
N ILE A 411 -21.01 -75.53 41.54
CA ILE A 411 -20.01 -76.57 41.86
C ILE A 411 -20.49 -77.50 43.01
N PRO A 412 -21.00 -77.00 44.15
CA PRO A 412 -21.57 -77.84 45.19
C PRO A 412 -22.75 -78.68 44.70
N GLN A 413 -23.63 -78.10 43.86
CA GLN A 413 -24.78 -78.82 43.30
C GLN A 413 -24.36 -79.92 42.34
N LEU A 414 -23.36 -79.68 41.49
CA LEU A 414 -22.81 -80.66 40.57
C LEU A 414 -22.04 -81.77 41.30
N ILE A 415 -21.28 -81.43 42.35
CA ILE A 415 -20.62 -82.43 43.22
C ILE A 415 -21.66 -83.28 43.95
N ALA A 416 -22.75 -82.67 44.43
CA ALA A 416 -23.86 -83.40 45.05
C ALA A 416 -24.60 -84.30 44.05
N ALA A 417 -24.83 -83.82 42.83
CA ALA A 417 -25.44 -84.60 41.74
C ALA A 417 -24.54 -85.75 41.29
N LYS A 418 -23.22 -85.54 41.17
CA LYS A 418 -22.23 -86.58 40.85
C LYS A 418 -22.15 -87.64 41.95
N LYS A 419 -22.12 -87.24 43.24
CA LYS A 419 -22.21 -88.18 44.37
C LYS A 419 -23.51 -88.98 44.38
N ARG A 420 -24.65 -88.38 43.97
CA ARG A 420 -25.92 -89.11 43.79
C ARG A 420 -25.86 -90.11 42.64
N SER A 421 -25.24 -89.75 41.52
CA SER A 421 -25.02 -90.63 40.36
C SER A 421 -24.13 -91.84 40.71
N GLU A 422 -22.98 -91.61 41.36
CA GLU A 422 -22.04 -92.68 41.76
C GLU A 422 -22.65 -93.64 42.80
N ARG A 423 -23.50 -93.15 43.72
CA ARG A 423 -24.30 -94.01 44.62
C ARG A 423 -25.32 -94.87 43.86
N LYS A 424 -25.91 -94.35 42.78
CA LYS A 424 -26.90 -95.07 41.96
C LYS A 424 -26.24 -96.19 41.14
N VAL A 425 -25.04 -95.96 40.60
CA VAL A 425 -24.26 -96.97 39.86
C VAL A 425 -23.75 -98.10 40.78
N ARG A 426 -23.31 -97.77 42.00
CA ARG A 426 -22.85 -98.76 43.00
C ARG A 426 -23.99 -99.67 43.50
N ASN A 427 -25.20 -99.14 43.62
CA ASN A 427 -26.39 -99.94 43.96
C ASN A 427 -26.83 -100.87 42.81
N ILE A 428 -26.56 -100.53 41.55
CA ILE A 428 -26.89 -101.38 40.40
C ILE A 428 -25.86 -102.51 40.22
N THR A 429 -24.60 -102.31 40.63
CA THR A 429 -23.55 -103.34 40.55
C THR A 429 -23.64 -104.40 41.66
N LEU A 430 -24.23 -104.08 42.81
CA LEU A 430 -24.47 -105.03 43.92
C LEU A 430 -25.73 -105.90 43.75
N LEU A 431 -26.57 -105.63 42.75
CA LEU A 431 -27.79 -106.39 42.44
C LEU A 431 -27.60 -107.43 41.31
N LYS A 432 -26.36 -107.64 40.87
CA LYS A 432 -25.99 -108.56 39.78
C LYS A 432 -24.98 -109.67 40.18
N LEU A 433 -24.83 -109.93 41.47
CA LEU A 433 -24.07 -111.06 42.01
C LEU A 433 -25.00 -111.98 42.81
#